data_AF-A9B844-F1
#
_entry.id   AF-A9B844-F1
#
_cell.length_a   1.000
_cell.length_b   1.000
_cell.length_c   1.000
_cell.angle_alpha   90.00
_cell.angle_beta   90.00
_cell.angle_gamma   90.00
#
_symmetry.space_group_name_H-M   'P 1'
#
loop_
_entity.id
_entity.type
_entity.pdbx_description
1 polymer ?
#
loop_
_entity_poly.entity_id
_entity_poly.type
_entity_poly.pdbx_seq_one_letter_code
_entity_poly.pdbx_strand_id
1 'polypeptide(L)'
;MAKVGRNDPCPCGSGKKYKQCHEAADRAQEDQLRLLRRAQDRLFPKLIDATQSDELALSMPTLFEQYWGGRYTAADMSELDELEDRGSERFLTWLAFDAQSGDDGSTLVERIAANPPAELELDEHELNLLPTWAGIRLRPYLITEIIKGKGALIQEVLTKETFTLRDHAAAKRLEENELIFAHLVPVGEEYYIAGAAAQTTPDTVEKLSEFLAVSLEAWQLRNPEADLNQFVRENSYLFNHFISVLPREAKEPSRFDDLMLRGRTALLMTKQSLGIGNDDDDDDDEFDDQADDDQVDDDDDQADNDQPDDDQPETLTDSDQQPSK
;
A
#
# COMPACT_ATOMS: atom_id res chain seq x y z
N MET A 1 -27.48 -3.52 -6.64
CA MET A 1 -28.29 -3.24 -7.84
C MET A 1 -28.22 -4.45 -8.77
N ALA A 2 -29.33 -4.84 -9.40
CA ALA A 2 -29.34 -5.94 -10.35
C ALA A 2 -28.55 -5.55 -11.61
N LYS A 3 -27.68 -6.42 -12.10
CA LYS A 3 -26.91 -6.19 -13.33
C LYS A 3 -27.88 -6.14 -14.51
N VAL A 4 -27.90 -5.05 -15.26
CA VAL A 4 -28.76 -4.90 -16.46
C VAL A 4 -28.46 -6.04 -17.43
N GLY A 5 -29.50 -6.76 -17.85
CA GLY A 5 -29.38 -7.81 -18.83
C GLY A 5 -29.00 -7.24 -20.19
N ARG A 6 -28.14 -7.95 -20.92
CA ARG A 6 -27.60 -7.53 -22.22
C ARG A 6 -28.68 -7.13 -23.26
N ASN A 7 -29.85 -7.76 -23.21
CA ASN A 7 -30.96 -7.49 -24.12
C ASN A 7 -32.04 -6.57 -23.52
N ASP A 8 -31.91 -6.14 -22.26
CA ASP A 8 -32.88 -5.29 -21.58
C ASP A 8 -32.86 -3.86 -22.16
N PRO A 9 -33.96 -3.09 -22.01
CA PRO A 9 -33.95 -1.67 -22.33
C PRO A 9 -32.83 -0.94 -21.58
N CYS A 10 -32.10 -0.09 -22.29
CA CYS A 10 -30.99 0.63 -21.70
C CYS A 10 -31.47 1.64 -20.64
N PRO A 11 -30.83 1.71 -19.44
CA PRO A 11 -31.28 2.57 -18.34
C PRO A 11 -31.20 4.07 -18.62
N CYS A 12 -30.49 4.49 -19.67
CA CYS A 12 -30.43 5.88 -20.11
C CYS A 12 -31.74 6.38 -20.76
N GLY A 13 -32.76 5.54 -20.93
CA GLY A 13 -34.04 5.92 -21.52
C GLY A 13 -34.05 6.03 -23.06
N SER A 14 -32.98 5.59 -23.74
CA SER A 14 -32.87 5.68 -25.21
C SER A 14 -33.83 4.77 -25.99
N GLY A 15 -34.50 3.83 -25.31
CA GLY A 15 -35.36 2.81 -25.94
C GLY A 15 -34.59 1.70 -26.68
N LYS A 16 -33.26 1.78 -26.78
CA LYS A 16 -32.41 0.73 -27.37
C LYS A 16 -32.13 -0.39 -26.36
N LYS A 17 -31.78 -1.58 -26.86
CA LYS A 17 -31.23 -2.65 -26.01
C LYS A 17 -29.88 -2.22 -25.42
N TYR A 18 -29.58 -2.58 -24.18
CA TYR A 18 -28.34 -2.21 -23.48
C TYR A 18 -27.08 -2.52 -24.29
N LYS A 19 -27.01 -3.70 -24.92
CA LYS A 19 -25.91 -4.10 -25.83
C LYS A 19 -25.67 -3.21 -27.04
N GLN A 20 -26.69 -2.47 -27.46
CA GLN A 20 -26.64 -1.56 -28.61
C GLN A 20 -26.49 -0.09 -28.15
N CYS A 21 -26.28 0.13 -26.86
CA CYS A 21 -26.19 1.45 -26.27
C CYS A 21 -24.96 1.53 -25.35
N HIS A 22 -25.10 1.26 -24.05
CA HIS A 22 -24.05 1.51 -23.07
C HIS A 22 -23.12 0.32 -22.79
N GLU A 23 -23.45 -0.93 -23.20
CA GLU A 23 -22.59 -2.10 -22.88
C GLU A 23 -21.12 -1.92 -23.32
N ALA A 24 -20.88 -1.33 -24.48
CA ALA A 24 -19.51 -1.12 -24.98
C ALA A 24 -18.77 -0.04 -24.18
N ALA A 25 -19.46 1.04 -23.80
CA ALA A 25 -18.88 2.11 -23.01
C ALA A 25 -18.58 1.65 -21.58
N ASP A 26 -19.53 0.96 -20.94
CA ASP A 26 -19.38 0.43 -19.59
C ASP A 26 -18.23 -0.60 -19.53
N ARG A 27 -18.10 -1.45 -20.56
CA ARG A 27 -16.98 -2.40 -20.68
C ARG A 27 -15.63 -1.68 -20.84
N ALA A 28 -15.57 -0.65 -21.69
CA ALA A 28 -14.36 0.14 -21.86
C ALA A 28 -13.95 0.86 -20.56
N GLN A 29 -14.92 1.36 -19.79
CA GLN A 29 -14.68 1.95 -18.47
C GLN A 29 -14.18 0.91 -17.46
N GLU A 30 -14.78 -0.28 -17.42
CA GLU A 30 -14.31 -1.39 -16.56
C GLU A 30 -12.87 -1.80 -16.89
N ASP A 31 -12.52 -1.88 -18.18
CA ASP A 31 -11.18 -2.23 -18.64
C ASP A 31 -10.17 -1.11 -18.32
N GLN A 32 -10.53 0.16 -18.52
CA GLN A 32 -9.70 1.30 -18.11
C GLN A 32 -9.42 1.28 -16.61
N LEU A 33 -10.42 1.01 -15.78
CA LEU A 33 -10.25 0.92 -14.32
C LEU A 33 -9.35 -0.26 -13.93
N ARG A 34 -9.36 -1.37 -14.67
CA ARG A 34 -8.40 -2.48 -14.44
C ARG A 34 -6.97 -2.06 -14.76
N LEU A 35 -6.75 -1.29 -15.83
CA LEU A 35 -5.43 -0.80 -16.20
C LEU A 35 -4.89 0.19 -15.16
N LEU A 36 -5.73 1.12 -14.70
CA LEU A 36 -5.36 2.07 -13.64
C LEU A 36 -5.05 1.39 -12.31
N ARG A 37 -5.77 0.33 -11.95
CA ARG A 37 -5.42 -0.49 -10.77
C ARG A 37 -4.04 -1.11 -10.87
N ARG A 38 -3.73 -1.75 -12.00
CA ARG A 38 -2.38 -2.31 -12.22
C ARG A 38 -1.31 -1.23 -12.20
N ALA A 39 -1.61 -0.04 -12.71
CA ALA A 39 -0.71 1.09 -12.63
C ALA A 39 -0.49 1.54 -11.17
N GLN A 40 -1.53 1.56 -10.34
CA GLN A 40 -1.42 1.84 -8.90
C GLN A 40 -0.49 0.82 -8.21
N ASP A 41 -0.67 -0.48 -8.48
CA ASP A 41 0.14 -1.56 -7.91
C ASP A 41 1.64 -1.45 -8.30
N ARG A 42 1.93 -0.97 -9.52
CA ARG A 42 3.31 -0.79 -10.02
C ARG A 42 3.94 0.54 -9.61
N LEU A 43 3.15 1.61 -9.55
CA LEU A 43 3.62 2.94 -9.23
C LEU A 43 4.07 3.04 -7.77
N PHE A 44 3.35 2.40 -6.86
CA PHE A 44 3.66 2.50 -5.43
C PHE A 44 5.08 1.99 -5.08
N PRO A 45 5.50 0.77 -5.45
CA PRO A 45 6.87 0.30 -5.22
C PRO A 45 7.94 1.23 -5.78
N LYS A 46 7.74 1.76 -7.00
CA LYS A 46 8.66 2.72 -7.63
C LYS A 46 8.85 3.98 -6.76
N LEU A 47 7.76 4.51 -6.19
CA LEU A 47 7.84 5.67 -5.30
C LEU A 47 8.55 5.35 -3.99
N ILE A 48 8.38 4.13 -3.45
CA ILE A 48 9.10 3.69 -2.26
C ILE A 48 10.59 3.52 -2.56
N ASP A 49 10.96 2.92 -3.68
CA ASP A 49 12.37 2.81 -4.10
C ASP A 49 13.03 4.19 -4.26
N ALA A 50 12.28 5.18 -4.79
CA ALA A 50 12.76 6.55 -4.92
C ALA A 50 13.07 7.24 -3.57
N THR A 51 12.53 6.73 -2.45
CA THR A 51 12.88 7.23 -1.10
C THR A 51 14.34 6.93 -0.73
N GLN A 52 14.96 5.95 -1.38
CA GLN A 52 16.35 5.53 -1.15
C GLN A 52 17.36 6.35 -1.98
N SER A 53 16.93 7.48 -2.55
CA SER A 53 17.80 8.35 -3.33
C SER A 53 18.84 9.08 -2.47
N ASP A 54 20.00 9.37 -3.07
CA ASP A 54 21.08 10.13 -2.42
C ASP A 54 20.63 11.52 -1.93
N GLU A 55 19.62 12.12 -2.59
CA GLU A 55 19.01 13.38 -2.19
C GLU A 55 18.40 13.30 -0.79
N LEU A 56 17.66 12.23 -0.49
CA LEU A 56 17.02 12.06 0.81
C LEU A 56 17.99 11.59 1.90
N ALA A 57 19.07 10.88 1.53
CA ALA A 57 19.99 10.25 2.47
C ALA A 57 20.51 11.19 3.58
N LEU A 58 20.74 12.47 3.28
CA LEU A 58 21.20 13.46 4.27
C LEU A 58 20.11 13.90 5.26
N SER A 59 18.84 13.92 4.83
CA SER A 59 17.70 14.35 5.66
C SER A 59 17.03 13.18 6.39
N MET A 60 17.27 11.95 5.94
CA MET A 60 16.71 10.71 6.47
C MET A 60 16.80 10.59 8.00
N PRO A 61 17.95 10.80 8.67
CA PRO A 61 18.02 10.66 10.14
C PRO A 61 17.08 11.62 10.87
N THR A 62 16.99 12.88 10.42
CA THR A 62 16.13 13.91 11.01
C THR A 62 14.65 13.57 10.80
N LEU A 63 14.29 13.14 9.59
CA LEU A 63 12.91 12.75 9.26
C LEU A 63 12.47 11.49 10.01
N PHE A 64 13.39 10.55 10.18
CA PHE A 64 13.17 9.34 10.98
C PHE A 64 12.92 9.69 12.45
N GLU A 65 13.78 10.53 13.05
CA GLU A 65 13.61 10.99 14.44
C GLU A 65 12.28 11.74 14.62
N GLN A 66 11.91 12.60 13.66
CA GLN A 66 10.63 13.30 13.66
C GLN A 66 9.45 12.32 13.62
N TYR A 67 9.47 11.34 12.71
CA TYR A 67 8.37 10.40 12.54
C TYR A 67 8.16 9.49 13.76
N TRP A 68 9.24 9.02 14.37
CA TRP A 68 9.20 8.13 15.53
C TRP A 68 9.21 8.83 16.89
N GLY A 69 9.40 10.15 16.91
CA GLY A 69 9.45 10.94 18.14
C GLY A 69 10.60 10.50 19.06
N GLY A 70 11.72 10.07 18.48
CA GLY A 70 12.91 9.59 19.20
C GLY A 70 12.76 8.24 19.91
N ARG A 71 11.69 7.47 19.64
CA ARG A 71 11.51 6.11 20.21
C ARG A 71 12.48 5.08 19.62
N TYR A 72 12.86 5.30 18.36
CA TYR A 72 13.73 4.44 17.59
C TYR A 72 14.82 5.27 16.90
N THR A 73 15.83 4.58 16.43
CA THR A 73 16.94 5.11 15.63
C THR A 73 16.98 4.43 14.27
N ALA A 74 17.75 4.98 13.33
CA ALA A 74 17.92 4.36 12.01
C ALA A 74 18.51 2.93 12.06
N ALA A 75 19.14 2.53 13.18
CA ALA A 75 19.62 1.17 13.37
C ALA A 75 18.49 0.16 13.60
N ASP A 76 17.31 0.61 14.06
CA ASP A 76 16.16 -0.25 14.35
C ASP A 76 15.31 -0.52 13.10
N MET A 77 15.68 0.03 11.94
CA MET A 77 14.87 0.03 10.72
C MET A 77 14.39 -1.36 10.28
N SER A 78 15.26 -2.36 10.39
CA SER A 78 14.95 -3.76 10.03
C SER A 78 14.01 -4.45 11.01
N GLU A 79 13.93 -3.98 12.25
CA GLU A 79 13.09 -4.57 13.31
C GLU A 79 11.73 -3.88 13.42
N LEU A 80 11.55 -2.72 12.76
CA LEU A 80 10.34 -1.90 12.88
C LEU A 80 9.05 -2.62 12.47
N ASP A 81 9.09 -3.60 11.58
CA ASP A 81 7.88 -4.31 11.18
C ASP A 81 7.36 -5.24 12.27
N GLU A 82 8.26 -5.85 13.04
CA GLU A 82 7.93 -6.61 14.25
C GLU A 82 7.57 -5.68 15.41
N LEU A 83 8.36 -4.61 15.56
CA LEU A 83 8.20 -3.67 16.64
C LEU A 83 6.99 -2.78 16.49
N GLU A 84 6.46 -2.47 15.31
CA GLU A 84 5.42 -1.45 15.12
C GLU A 84 4.30 -1.83 14.14
N ASP A 85 4.14 -3.12 13.80
CA ASP A 85 3.18 -3.64 12.80
C ASP A 85 3.28 -2.90 11.45
N ARG A 86 4.17 -3.41 10.59
CA ARG A 86 4.56 -2.79 9.32
C ARG A 86 5.17 -1.39 9.51
N GLY A 87 5.86 -1.16 10.63
CA GLY A 87 6.42 0.14 10.98
C GLY A 87 7.37 0.69 9.92
N SER A 88 8.18 -0.17 9.30
CA SER A 88 9.13 0.22 8.26
C SER A 88 8.40 0.81 7.05
N GLU A 89 7.36 0.11 6.58
CA GLU A 89 6.56 0.52 5.44
C GLU A 89 5.72 1.76 5.72
N ARG A 90 5.17 1.89 6.93
CA ARG A 90 4.46 3.12 7.33
C ARG A 90 5.38 4.33 7.29
N PHE A 91 6.62 4.18 7.75
CA PHE A 91 7.62 5.25 7.68
C PHE A 91 7.98 5.61 6.23
N LEU A 92 8.30 4.62 5.39
CA LEU A 92 8.67 4.87 3.98
C LEU A 92 7.51 5.48 3.18
N THR A 93 6.28 5.06 3.45
CA THR A 93 5.08 5.65 2.84
C THR A 93 4.91 7.11 3.26
N TRP A 94 5.05 7.41 4.56
CA TRP A 94 5.02 8.80 5.06
C TRP A 94 6.16 9.65 4.48
N LEU A 95 7.36 9.08 4.35
CA LEU A 95 8.51 9.74 3.76
C LEU A 95 8.25 10.14 2.31
N ALA A 96 7.58 9.29 1.53
CA ALA A 96 7.24 9.59 0.15
C ALA A 96 6.13 10.67 0.03
N PHE A 97 5.05 10.53 0.81
CA PHE A 97 3.81 11.30 0.63
C PHE A 97 3.68 12.56 1.51
N ASP A 98 4.41 12.65 2.62
CA ASP A 98 4.17 13.67 3.65
C ASP A 98 5.42 14.44 4.04
N ALA A 99 6.58 13.78 4.09
CA ALA A 99 7.81 14.43 4.51
C ALA A 99 8.16 15.59 3.54
N GLN A 100 8.24 16.80 4.09
CA GLN A 100 8.64 17.98 3.34
C GLN A 100 10.16 17.99 3.18
N SER A 101 10.65 17.21 2.23
CA SER A 101 12.08 16.98 2.00
C SER A 101 12.68 17.89 0.92
N GLY A 102 11.85 18.58 0.12
CA GLY A 102 12.32 19.51 -0.91
C GLY A 102 12.59 20.91 -0.34
N ASP A 103 13.48 21.66 -0.99
CA ASP A 103 13.85 23.03 -0.60
C ASP A 103 12.66 24.01 -0.54
N ASP A 104 11.61 23.73 -1.33
CA ASP A 104 10.35 24.48 -1.39
C ASP A 104 9.25 23.93 -0.47
N GLY A 105 9.57 22.93 0.36
CA GLY A 105 8.62 22.24 1.23
C GLY A 105 7.68 21.27 0.50
N SER A 106 8.03 20.85 -0.72
CA SER A 106 7.37 19.77 -1.44
C SER A 106 7.77 18.38 -0.92
N THR A 107 6.86 17.43 -1.07
CA THR A 107 7.07 16.01 -0.78
C THR A 107 7.72 15.30 -1.96
N LEU A 108 8.27 14.10 -1.75
CA LEU A 108 8.87 13.32 -2.84
C LEU A 108 7.85 13.05 -3.96
N VAL A 109 6.63 12.62 -3.61
CA VAL A 109 5.56 12.36 -4.59
C VAL A 109 5.22 13.62 -5.39
N GLU A 110 5.14 14.80 -4.76
CA GLU A 110 4.89 16.06 -5.47
C GLU A 110 6.01 16.41 -6.45
N ARG A 111 7.29 16.18 -6.06
CA ARG A 111 8.43 16.44 -6.95
C ARG A 111 8.46 15.49 -8.14
N ILE A 112 8.26 14.20 -7.91
CA ILE A 112 8.19 13.20 -8.99
C ILE A 112 6.98 13.47 -9.89
N ALA A 113 5.82 13.84 -9.34
CA ALA A 113 4.65 14.19 -10.14
C ALA A 113 4.88 15.42 -11.03
N ALA A 114 5.61 16.43 -10.54
CA ALA A 114 5.91 17.64 -11.29
C ALA A 114 6.98 17.42 -12.37
N ASN A 115 7.98 16.58 -12.09
CA ASN A 115 9.08 16.28 -13.00
C ASN A 115 9.56 14.83 -12.82
N PRO A 116 8.88 13.85 -13.46
CA PRO A 116 9.23 12.44 -13.31
C PRO A 116 10.66 12.16 -13.80
N PRO A 117 11.51 11.52 -12.98
CA PRO A 117 12.85 11.13 -13.41
C PRO A 117 12.76 10.02 -14.46
N ALA A 118 13.67 10.04 -15.44
CA ALA A 118 13.66 9.08 -16.54
C ALA A 118 13.92 7.65 -16.05
N GLU A 119 14.68 7.51 -14.97
CA GLU A 119 15.06 6.25 -14.33
C GLU A 119 13.87 5.53 -13.67
N LEU A 120 12.78 6.22 -13.37
CA LEU A 120 11.59 5.61 -12.74
C LEU A 120 10.74 4.82 -13.74
N GLU A 121 11.01 4.94 -15.04
CA GLU A 121 10.36 4.22 -16.15
C GLU A 121 8.83 4.14 -16.00
N LEU A 122 8.15 5.29 -16.04
CA LEU A 122 6.71 5.35 -15.89
C LEU A 122 5.98 5.10 -17.21
N ASP A 123 5.00 4.19 -17.20
CA ASP A 123 4.09 3.98 -18.33
C ASP A 123 2.99 5.06 -18.42
N GLU A 124 2.21 5.05 -19.51
CA GLU A 124 1.16 6.05 -19.77
C GLU A 124 0.09 6.10 -18.66
N HIS A 125 -0.24 4.96 -18.06
CA HIS A 125 -1.24 4.90 -17.00
C HIS A 125 -0.66 5.42 -15.67
N GLU A 126 0.58 5.10 -15.37
CA GLU A 126 1.30 5.60 -14.19
C GLU A 126 1.49 7.13 -14.28
N LEU A 127 1.86 7.66 -15.45
CA LEU A 127 1.98 9.10 -15.71
C LEU A 127 0.64 9.84 -15.57
N ASN A 128 -0.47 9.19 -15.91
CA ASN A 128 -1.80 9.76 -15.72
C ASN A 128 -2.27 9.70 -14.25
N LEU A 129 -1.80 8.70 -13.50
CA LEU A 129 -2.22 8.47 -12.12
C LEU A 129 -1.43 9.33 -11.12
N LEU A 130 -0.11 9.41 -11.28
CA LEU A 130 0.79 10.07 -10.33
C LEU A 130 0.41 11.52 -9.97
N PRO A 131 -0.01 12.39 -10.92
CA PRO A 131 -0.44 13.76 -10.56
C PRO A 131 -1.65 13.81 -9.63
N THR A 132 -2.50 12.78 -9.65
CA THR A 132 -3.67 12.69 -8.76
C THR A 132 -3.30 12.31 -7.31
N TRP A 133 -2.06 11.86 -7.10
CA TRP A 133 -1.53 11.51 -5.79
C TRP A 133 -0.79 12.68 -5.13
N ALA A 134 -0.52 13.76 -5.89
CA ALA A 134 0.00 15.00 -5.34
C ALA A 134 -1.00 15.58 -4.32
N GLY A 135 -0.50 15.92 -3.13
CA GLY A 135 -1.34 16.42 -2.04
C GLY A 135 -2.04 15.34 -1.19
N ILE A 136 -1.93 14.05 -1.54
CA ILE A 136 -2.32 12.97 -0.64
C ILE A 136 -1.40 12.99 0.58
N ARG A 137 -1.99 12.82 1.76
CA ARG A 137 -1.33 12.84 3.07
C ARG A 137 -1.88 11.71 3.93
N LEU A 138 -1.13 11.34 4.96
CA LEU A 138 -1.62 10.42 5.97
C LEU A 138 -2.83 11.03 6.68
N ARG A 139 -3.95 10.30 6.68
CA ARG A 139 -5.22 10.75 7.29
C ARG A 139 -5.87 9.62 8.10
N PRO A 140 -6.57 9.96 9.20
CA PRO A 140 -7.45 9.03 9.90
C PRO A 140 -8.81 8.90 9.21
N TYR A 141 -9.26 7.66 9.01
CA TYR A 141 -10.56 7.33 8.45
C TYR A 141 -11.32 6.38 9.37
N LEU A 142 -12.57 6.72 9.65
CA LEU A 142 -13.52 5.87 10.35
C LEU A 142 -14.18 4.90 9.36
N ILE A 143 -14.18 3.61 9.68
CA ILE A 143 -14.93 2.61 8.92
C ILE A 143 -16.41 2.71 9.29
N THR A 144 -17.25 3.13 8.34
CA THR A 144 -18.68 3.36 8.57
C THR A 144 -19.55 2.18 8.13
N GLU A 145 -19.14 1.43 7.10
CA GLU A 145 -19.85 0.24 6.63
C GLU A 145 -18.88 -0.73 5.93
N ILE A 146 -18.98 -2.03 6.23
CA ILE A 146 -18.22 -3.07 5.51
C ILE A 146 -19.00 -3.58 4.30
N ILE A 147 -18.44 -3.41 3.11
CA ILE A 147 -19.00 -3.95 1.86
C ILE A 147 -18.34 -5.31 1.60
N LYS A 148 -18.98 -6.37 2.10
CA LYS A 148 -18.48 -7.76 2.01
C LYS A 148 -17.94 -8.12 0.62
N GLY A 149 -16.68 -8.54 0.58
CA GLY A 149 -16.00 -8.99 -0.63
C GLY A 149 -15.69 -7.87 -1.65
N LYS A 150 -15.82 -6.60 -1.27
CA LYS A 150 -15.61 -5.45 -2.17
C LYS A 150 -14.83 -4.28 -1.56
N GLY A 151 -14.84 -4.10 -0.25
CA GLY A 151 -14.20 -2.97 0.41
C GLY A 151 -15.02 -2.41 1.58
N ALA A 152 -14.97 -1.11 1.80
CA ALA A 152 -15.69 -0.42 2.88
C ALA A 152 -16.12 0.99 2.48
N LEU A 153 -17.15 1.51 3.14
CA LEU A 153 -17.39 2.95 3.20
C LEU A 153 -16.60 3.50 4.39
N ILE A 154 -15.88 4.59 4.13
CA ILE A 154 -15.03 5.22 5.13
C ILE A 154 -15.31 6.72 5.18
N GLN A 155 -15.10 7.33 6.35
CA GLN A 155 -15.25 8.77 6.55
C GLN A 155 -13.95 9.35 7.11
N GLU A 156 -13.37 10.35 6.44
CA GLU A 156 -12.20 11.07 6.94
C GLU A 156 -12.57 11.88 8.18
N VAL A 157 -11.79 11.75 9.26
CA VAL A 157 -12.21 12.22 10.59
C VAL A 157 -12.23 13.74 10.69
N LEU A 158 -11.37 14.48 9.98
CA LEU A 158 -11.22 15.93 10.10
C LEU A 158 -12.26 16.68 9.25
N THR A 159 -12.40 16.33 7.97
CA THR A 159 -13.27 16.98 6.98
C THR A 159 -14.67 16.38 6.93
N LYS A 160 -14.85 15.16 7.47
CA LYS A 160 -16.09 14.37 7.41
C LYS A 160 -16.46 13.92 5.99
N GLU A 161 -15.57 14.05 5.02
CA GLU A 161 -15.75 13.53 3.67
C GLU A 161 -15.80 12.00 3.66
N THR A 162 -16.60 11.45 2.75
CA THR A 162 -16.84 10.00 2.67
C THR A 162 -16.27 9.42 1.38
N PHE A 163 -15.66 8.25 1.50
CA PHE A 163 -14.99 7.56 0.39
C PHE A 163 -15.43 6.11 0.30
N THR A 164 -15.36 5.53 -0.90
CA THR A 164 -15.51 4.10 -1.11
C THR A 164 -14.13 3.48 -1.26
N LEU A 165 -13.66 2.83 -0.20
CA LEU A 165 -12.43 2.04 -0.20
C LEU A 165 -12.67 0.73 -0.94
N ARG A 166 -11.80 0.39 -1.89
CA ARG A 166 -11.91 -0.82 -2.74
C ARG A 166 -10.82 -1.86 -2.50
N ASP A 167 -9.99 -1.62 -1.51
CA ASP A 167 -8.96 -2.57 -1.11
C ASP A 167 -9.58 -3.79 -0.42
N HIS A 168 -9.72 -4.87 -1.19
CA HIS A 168 -10.28 -6.12 -0.70
C HIS A 168 -9.37 -6.85 0.28
N ALA A 169 -8.04 -6.69 0.17
CA ALA A 169 -7.09 -7.35 1.07
C ALA A 169 -7.12 -6.67 2.44
N ALA A 170 -7.15 -5.34 2.48
CA ALA A 170 -7.33 -4.57 3.70
C ALA A 170 -8.70 -4.86 4.33
N ALA A 171 -9.79 -4.79 3.55
CA ALA A 171 -11.16 -4.91 4.05
C ALA A 171 -11.52 -6.26 4.70
N LYS A 172 -10.72 -7.31 4.50
CA LYS A 172 -10.92 -8.60 5.21
C LYS A 172 -10.66 -8.52 6.71
N ARG A 173 -9.86 -7.55 7.14
CA ARG A 173 -9.42 -7.39 8.54
C ARG A 173 -10.05 -6.19 9.24
N LEU A 174 -10.87 -5.42 8.53
CA LEU A 174 -11.50 -4.21 9.07
C LEU A 174 -12.84 -4.54 9.73
N GLU A 175 -13.11 -3.86 10.84
CA GLU A 175 -14.40 -3.87 11.52
C GLU A 175 -15.07 -2.48 11.46
N GLU A 176 -16.40 -2.45 11.59
CA GLU A 176 -17.13 -1.19 11.66
C GLU A 176 -16.78 -0.44 12.96
N ASN A 177 -16.68 0.88 12.86
CA ASN A 177 -16.28 1.81 13.91
C ASN A 177 -14.78 1.77 14.28
N GLU A 178 -13.95 1.03 13.57
CA GLU A 178 -12.50 1.14 13.67
C GLU A 178 -11.95 2.39 12.97
N LEU A 179 -10.78 2.85 13.41
CA LEU A 179 -9.99 3.83 12.67
C LEU A 179 -8.86 3.14 11.92
N ILE A 180 -8.69 3.56 10.67
CA ILE A 180 -7.48 3.31 9.90
C ILE A 180 -6.75 4.63 9.65
N PHE A 181 -5.43 4.59 9.71
CA PHE A 181 -4.58 5.70 9.31
C PHE A 181 -3.87 5.30 8.03
N ALA A 182 -4.20 5.97 6.94
CA ALA A 182 -3.79 5.55 5.61
C ALA A 182 -3.56 6.73 4.66
N HIS A 183 -2.83 6.45 3.59
CA HIS A 183 -2.76 7.29 2.41
C HIS A 183 -3.78 6.80 1.39
N LEU A 184 -4.88 7.54 1.26
CA LEU A 184 -5.97 7.12 0.38
C LEU A 184 -5.76 7.69 -1.02
N VAL A 185 -5.31 6.85 -1.96
CA VAL A 185 -5.01 7.25 -3.33
C VAL A 185 -6.19 7.01 -4.29
N PRO A 186 -6.52 7.97 -5.16
CA PRO A 186 -7.59 7.81 -6.15
C PRO A 186 -7.13 6.96 -7.34
N VAL A 187 -8.04 6.14 -7.85
CA VAL A 187 -7.91 5.33 -9.09
C VAL A 187 -9.24 5.43 -9.83
N GLY A 188 -9.38 6.44 -10.69
CA GLY A 188 -10.66 6.80 -11.28
C GLY A 188 -11.61 7.37 -10.22
N GLU A 189 -12.78 6.77 -10.04
CA GLU A 189 -13.76 7.14 -8.98
C GLU A 189 -13.62 6.29 -7.70
N GLU A 190 -12.65 5.36 -7.69
CA GLU A 190 -12.41 4.46 -6.57
C GLU A 190 -11.16 4.87 -5.80
N TYR A 191 -11.05 4.39 -4.55
CA TYR A 191 -9.94 4.72 -3.66
C TYR A 191 -9.28 3.47 -3.09
N TYR A 192 -7.95 3.52 -2.97
CA TYR A 192 -7.09 2.44 -2.51
C TYR A 192 -6.13 2.96 -1.44
N ILE A 193 -5.61 2.07 -0.60
CA ILE A 193 -4.57 2.41 0.36
C ILE A 193 -3.22 2.30 -0.35
N ALA A 194 -2.41 3.35 -0.29
CA ALA A 194 -1.01 3.29 -0.66
C ALA A 194 -0.19 2.84 0.55
N GLY A 195 0.55 1.75 0.42
CA GLY A 195 1.42 1.20 1.46
C GLY A 195 0.69 0.62 2.66
N ALA A 196 1.34 0.68 3.82
CA ALA A 196 0.80 0.16 5.06
C ALA A 196 -0.14 1.17 5.73
N ALA A 197 -1.31 0.69 6.16
CA ALA A 197 -2.20 1.43 7.04
C ALA A 197 -2.04 0.94 8.49
N ALA A 198 -2.05 1.86 9.45
CA ALA A 198 -2.22 1.49 10.85
C ALA A 198 -3.70 1.26 11.13
N GLN A 199 -4.02 0.14 11.78
CA GLN A 199 -5.37 -0.21 12.20
C GLN A 199 -5.46 -0.07 13.71
N THR A 200 -6.60 0.39 14.18
CA THR A 200 -6.83 0.61 15.61
C THR A 200 -8.24 0.17 15.99
N THR A 201 -8.45 -0.05 17.28
CA THR A 201 -9.70 -0.54 17.82
C THR A 201 -10.78 0.56 17.91
N PRO A 202 -12.08 0.20 17.98
CA PRO A 202 -13.16 1.19 17.97
C PRO A 202 -13.15 2.20 19.13
N ASP A 203 -12.55 1.86 20.28
CA ASP A 203 -12.43 2.75 21.43
C ASP A 203 -11.40 3.90 21.24
N THR A 204 -10.67 3.90 20.12
CA THR A 204 -9.66 4.92 19.82
C THR A 204 -10.21 6.19 19.19
N VAL A 205 -11.46 6.19 18.70
CA VAL A 205 -12.09 7.35 18.05
C VAL A 205 -12.17 8.57 18.97
N GLU A 206 -12.57 8.36 20.23
CA GLU A 206 -12.67 9.43 21.22
C GLU A 206 -11.27 9.93 21.61
N LYS A 207 -10.32 9.01 21.82
CA LYS A 207 -8.91 9.32 22.12
C LYS A 207 -8.25 10.15 21.02
N LEU A 208 -8.50 9.81 19.74
CA LEU A 208 -7.98 10.57 18.61
C LEU A 208 -8.55 11.99 18.58
N SER A 209 -9.84 12.14 18.88
CA SER A 209 -10.51 13.45 18.90
C SER A 209 -9.91 14.36 19.98
N GLU A 210 -9.64 13.83 21.18
CA GLU A 210 -8.95 14.55 22.25
C GLU A 210 -7.51 14.92 21.86
N PHE A 211 -6.76 13.96 21.31
CA PHE A 211 -5.39 14.18 20.85
C PHE A 211 -5.31 15.29 19.77
N LEU A 212 -6.22 15.25 18.80
CA LEU A 212 -6.31 16.24 17.74
C LEU A 212 -6.69 17.62 18.27
N ALA A 213 -7.62 17.71 19.22
CA ALA A 213 -8.01 18.99 19.81
C ALA A 213 -6.82 19.70 20.47
N VAL A 214 -6.04 18.96 21.28
CA VAL A 214 -4.85 19.50 21.95
C VAL A 214 -3.75 19.88 20.94
N SER A 215 -3.49 19.00 19.97
CA SER A 215 -2.42 19.21 18.98
C SER A 215 -2.73 20.39 18.07
N LEU A 216 -3.99 20.52 17.64
CA LEU A 216 -4.46 21.60 16.80
C LEU A 216 -4.44 22.95 17.54
N GLU A 217 -4.90 22.99 18.79
CA GLU A 217 -4.88 24.21 19.61
C GLU A 217 -3.44 24.72 19.79
N ALA A 218 -2.50 23.82 20.15
CA ALA A 218 -1.09 24.16 20.32
C ALA A 218 -0.44 24.67 19.02
N TRP A 219 -0.88 24.19 17.86
CA TRP A 219 -0.38 24.63 16.57
C TRP A 219 -1.03 25.95 16.12
N GLN A 220 -2.34 26.14 16.33
CA GLN A 220 -3.07 27.38 16.01
C GLN A 220 -2.58 28.58 16.84
N LEU A 221 -2.12 28.37 18.07
CA LEU A 221 -1.44 29.42 18.86
C LEU A 221 -0.24 30.03 18.14
N ARG A 222 0.45 29.25 17.30
CA ARG A 222 1.60 29.69 16.49
C ARG A 222 1.21 30.05 15.06
N ASN A 223 0.07 29.55 14.57
CA ASN A 223 -0.42 29.72 13.20
C ASN A 223 -1.92 30.11 13.18
N PRO A 224 -2.28 31.37 13.53
CA PRO A 224 -3.69 31.75 13.77
C PRO A 224 -4.57 31.74 12.51
N GLU A 225 -3.97 31.88 11.32
CA GLU A 225 -4.69 31.95 10.05
C GLU A 225 -4.72 30.60 9.30
N ALA A 226 -4.10 29.57 9.87
CA ALA A 226 -3.86 28.33 9.17
C ALA A 226 -5.03 27.34 9.31
N ASP A 227 -5.33 26.62 8.23
CA ASP A 227 -6.45 25.68 8.17
C ASP A 227 -6.05 24.25 8.57
N LEU A 228 -7.04 23.36 8.66
CA LEU A 228 -6.83 21.95 9.00
C LEU A 228 -5.95 21.21 7.98
N ASN A 229 -5.96 21.62 6.72
CA ASN A 229 -5.15 20.98 5.68
C ASN A 229 -3.68 21.36 5.83
N GLN A 230 -3.39 22.62 6.17
CA GLN A 230 -2.06 23.06 6.50
C GLN A 230 -1.54 22.36 7.78
N PHE A 231 -2.40 22.19 8.80
CA PHE A 231 -2.03 21.41 9.99
C PHE A 231 -1.57 20.01 9.63
N VAL A 232 -2.36 19.27 8.84
CA VAL A 232 -1.99 17.91 8.43
C VAL A 232 -0.75 17.91 7.55
N ARG A 233 -0.63 18.85 6.60
CA ARG A 233 0.54 18.96 5.73
C ARG A 233 1.86 19.06 6.51
N GLU A 234 1.86 19.81 7.61
CA GLU A 234 3.06 20.04 8.42
C GLU A 234 3.23 19.01 9.56
N ASN A 235 2.15 18.35 10.00
CA ASN A 235 2.12 17.59 11.25
C ASN A 235 1.55 16.18 11.12
N SER A 236 1.43 15.59 9.92
CA SER A 236 0.87 14.25 9.77
C SER A 236 1.66 13.15 10.52
N TYR A 237 2.94 13.37 10.83
CA TYR A 237 3.73 12.49 11.70
C TYR A 237 3.13 12.33 13.11
N LEU A 238 2.35 13.29 13.59
CA LEU A 238 1.66 13.22 14.88
C LEU A 238 0.64 12.07 14.91
N PHE A 239 0.10 11.66 13.76
CA PHE A 239 -0.74 10.47 13.70
C PHE A 239 0.04 9.20 14.06
N ASN A 240 1.30 9.06 13.60
CA ASN A 240 2.15 7.95 14.02
C ASN A 240 2.50 8.05 15.52
N HIS A 241 2.72 9.26 16.06
CA HIS A 241 2.94 9.44 17.50
C HIS A 241 1.73 8.98 18.31
N PHE A 242 0.52 9.32 17.87
CA PHE A 242 -0.72 8.83 18.46
C PHE A 242 -0.81 7.31 18.42
N ILE A 243 -0.56 6.68 17.26
CA ILE A 243 -0.58 5.22 17.10
C ILE A 243 0.42 4.54 18.03
N SER A 244 1.65 5.07 18.10
CA SER A 244 2.78 4.48 18.84
C SER A 244 2.58 4.47 20.37
N VAL A 245 1.63 5.25 20.89
CA VAL A 245 1.30 5.28 22.32
C VAL A 245 0.06 4.48 22.68
N LEU A 246 -0.68 3.97 21.69
CA LEU A 246 -1.84 3.13 21.95
C LEU A 246 -1.41 1.80 22.57
N PRO A 247 -2.18 1.25 23.52
CA PRO A 247 -1.96 -0.10 24.02
C PRO A 247 -2.04 -1.09 22.86
N ARG A 248 -1.05 -1.97 22.76
CA ARG A 248 -1.11 -3.10 21.82
C ARG A 248 -1.97 -4.18 22.47
N GLU A 249 -3.22 -4.31 22.05
CA GLU A 249 -3.92 -5.55 22.30
C GLU A 249 -3.18 -6.66 21.54
N ALA A 250 -2.68 -7.67 22.25
CA ALA A 250 -2.15 -8.85 21.60
C ALA A 250 -3.26 -9.38 20.69
N LYS A 251 -3.01 -9.47 19.36
CA LYS A 251 -3.96 -10.04 18.39
C LYS A 251 -4.56 -11.29 19.03
N GLU A 252 -5.86 -11.27 19.35
CA GLU A 252 -6.51 -12.47 19.84
C GLU A 252 -6.27 -13.56 18.79
N PRO A 253 -5.71 -14.71 19.18
CA PRO A 253 -5.41 -15.78 18.24
C PRO A 253 -6.69 -16.10 17.49
N SER A 254 -6.60 -16.18 16.16
CA SER A 254 -7.77 -16.47 15.35
C SER A 254 -8.39 -17.80 15.79
N ARG A 255 -9.67 -18.04 15.47
CA ARG A 255 -10.30 -19.35 15.74
C ARG A 255 -9.50 -20.51 15.14
N PHE A 256 -8.73 -20.26 14.08
CA PHE A 256 -7.84 -21.24 13.49
C PHE A 256 -6.59 -21.46 14.35
N ASP A 257 -5.99 -20.40 14.90
CA ASP A 257 -4.83 -20.50 15.79
C ASP A 257 -5.17 -21.20 17.11
N ASP A 258 -6.33 -20.89 17.70
CA ASP A 258 -6.84 -21.60 18.88
C ASP A 258 -7.13 -23.08 18.57
N LEU A 259 -7.64 -23.39 17.37
CA LEU A 259 -7.85 -24.77 16.93
C LEU A 259 -6.52 -25.52 16.73
N MET A 260 -5.52 -24.88 16.12
CA MET A 260 -4.19 -25.45 15.89
C MET A 260 -3.44 -25.65 17.20
N LEU A 261 -3.53 -24.70 18.12
CA LEU A 261 -2.95 -24.80 19.46
C LEU A 261 -3.58 -25.98 20.21
N ARG A 262 -4.92 -26.07 20.23
CA ARG A 262 -5.64 -27.20 20.85
C ARG A 262 -5.29 -28.53 20.18
N GLY A 263 -5.13 -28.55 18.86
CA GLY A 263 -4.69 -29.71 18.10
C GLY A 263 -3.30 -30.19 18.52
N ARG A 264 -2.32 -29.27 18.60
CA ARG A 264 -0.96 -29.55 19.08
C ARG A 264 -0.97 -30.05 20.53
N THR A 265 -1.71 -29.41 21.43
CA THR A 265 -1.81 -29.85 22.83
C THR A 265 -2.42 -31.24 22.94
N ALA A 266 -3.47 -31.54 22.17
CA ALA A 266 -4.09 -32.87 22.16
C ALA A 266 -3.14 -33.95 21.64
N LEU A 267 -2.36 -33.67 20.60
CA LEU A 267 -1.34 -34.59 20.07
C LEU A 267 -0.21 -34.83 21.07
N LEU A 268 0.26 -33.80 21.76
CA LEU A 268 1.29 -33.92 22.81
C LEU A 268 0.79 -34.76 23.99
N MET A 269 -0.44 -34.52 24.46
CA MET A 269 -1.04 -35.32 25.52
C MET A 269 -1.28 -36.78 25.08
N THR A 270 -1.61 -36.99 23.80
CA THR A 270 -1.77 -38.34 23.24
C THR A 270 -0.42 -39.06 23.12
N LYS A 271 0.64 -38.37 22.69
CA LYS A 271 2.02 -38.88 22.66
C LYS A 271 2.48 -39.31 24.06
N GLN A 272 2.19 -38.48 25.07
CA GLN A 272 2.52 -38.76 26.47
C GLN A 272 1.69 -39.91 27.06
N SER A 273 0.42 -40.02 26.68
CA SER A 273 -0.49 -41.12 27.07
C SER A 273 -0.12 -42.47 26.43
N LEU A 274 0.38 -42.44 25.19
CA LEU A 274 0.82 -43.63 24.44
C LEU A 274 2.25 -44.07 24.77
N GLY A 275 2.97 -43.34 25.63
CA GLY A 275 4.34 -43.68 26.03
C GLY A 275 5.36 -43.62 24.90
N ILE A 276 5.09 -42.87 23.83
CA ILE A 276 6.00 -42.71 22.69
C ILE A 276 6.94 -41.55 23.01
N GLY A 277 8.02 -41.84 23.74
CA GLY A 277 9.02 -40.86 24.12
C GLY A 277 9.81 -41.30 25.33
N ASN A 278 10.58 -42.37 25.16
CA ASN A 278 11.69 -42.72 26.04
C ASN A 278 12.64 -43.57 25.21
N ASP A 279 13.41 -42.91 24.36
CA ASP A 279 14.72 -43.40 23.96
C ASP A 279 15.66 -42.20 24.12
N ASP A 280 16.54 -42.33 25.12
CA ASP A 280 17.72 -41.49 25.28
C ASP A 280 18.60 -41.72 24.04
N ASP A 281 18.87 -40.66 23.29
CA ASP A 281 20.12 -40.51 22.55
C ASP A 281 20.43 -39.00 22.55
N ASP A 282 21.41 -38.63 23.37
CA ASP A 282 22.20 -37.41 23.19
C ASP A 282 22.88 -37.53 21.82
N ASP A 283 22.44 -36.76 20.84
CA ASP A 283 23.30 -36.30 19.75
C ASP A 283 22.84 -34.90 19.35
N ASP A 284 23.80 -33.98 19.41
CA ASP A 284 23.72 -32.61 18.91
C ASP A 284 23.24 -32.63 17.46
N ASP A 285 22.17 -31.90 17.14
CA ASP A 285 21.99 -31.28 15.83
C ASP A 285 21.07 -30.06 15.96
N GLU A 286 21.65 -28.90 15.64
CA GLU A 286 20.96 -27.63 15.38
C GLU A 286 19.80 -27.87 14.39
N PHE A 287 18.57 -27.62 14.84
CA PHE A 287 17.45 -27.40 13.93
C PHE A 287 17.24 -25.89 13.78
N ASP A 288 17.78 -25.40 12.67
CA ASP A 288 17.56 -24.09 12.07
C ASP A 288 16.06 -23.92 11.78
N ASP A 289 15.40 -22.98 12.46
CA ASP A 289 14.03 -22.55 12.13
C ASP A 289 14.11 -21.61 10.91
N GLN A 290 14.39 -22.18 9.73
CA GLN A 290 14.05 -21.54 8.46
C GLN A 290 12.64 -21.96 8.09
N ALA A 291 11.69 -21.06 8.34
CA ALA A 291 10.37 -21.15 7.77
C ALA A 291 10.50 -20.94 6.25
N ASP A 292 10.34 -22.02 5.50
CA ASP A 292 10.22 -22.00 4.05
C ASP A 292 9.08 -21.07 3.61
N ASP A 293 9.46 -20.08 2.80
CA ASP A 293 8.58 -19.36 1.90
C ASP A 293 7.86 -20.36 0.98
N ASP A 294 6.53 -20.27 0.93
CA ASP A 294 5.72 -20.88 -0.13
C ASP A 294 6.05 -20.19 -1.47
N GLN A 295 7.12 -20.65 -2.12
CA GLN A 295 7.32 -20.49 -3.56
C GLN A 295 6.36 -21.44 -4.28
N VAL A 296 5.37 -20.84 -4.94
CA VAL A 296 4.55 -21.54 -5.94
C VAL A 296 5.35 -21.56 -7.24
N ASP A 297 6.09 -22.64 -7.47
CA ASP A 297 6.65 -22.97 -8.77
C ASP A 297 5.53 -23.58 -9.65
N ASP A 298 5.14 -22.83 -10.69
CA ASP A 298 4.47 -23.37 -11.87
C ASP A 298 5.55 -23.92 -12.82
N ASP A 299 5.66 -25.25 -12.91
CA ASP A 299 6.55 -25.94 -13.85
C ASP A 299 6.17 -25.69 -15.32
N ASP A 300 7.15 -25.13 -16.04
CA ASP A 300 7.65 -25.44 -17.38
C ASP A 300 6.76 -26.12 -18.44
N ASP A 301 6.69 -25.44 -19.58
CA ASP A 301 6.58 -26.06 -20.91
C ASP A 301 7.52 -25.31 -21.89
N GLN A 302 8.82 -25.60 -21.83
CA GLN A 302 9.75 -25.36 -22.95
C GLN A 302 10.78 -26.49 -23.10
N ALA A 303 10.63 -27.25 -24.18
CA ALA A 303 11.76 -27.87 -24.88
C ALA A 303 11.47 -27.82 -26.38
N ASP A 304 12.27 -27.08 -27.13
CA ASP A 304 13.21 -27.71 -28.05
C ASP A 304 14.15 -26.67 -28.67
N ASN A 305 15.44 -26.95 -28.48
CA ASN A 305 16.60 -26.20 -28.94
C ASN A 305 17.19 -26.98 -30.12
N ASP A 306 17.25 -26.37 -31.29
CA ASP A 306 18.08 -26.85 -32.41
C ASP A 306 18.75 -25.66 -33.09
N GLN A 307 20.03 -25.49 -32.78
CA GLN A 307 21.05 -24.83 -33.60
C GLN A 307 21.45 -25.81 -34.73
N PRO A 308 22.04 -25.38 -35.89
CA PRO A 308 23.34 -24.70 -35.84
C PRO A 308 23.74 -23.79 -37.03
N ASP A 309 24.91 -23.18 -36.79
CA ASP A 309 26.04 -22.87 -37.69
C ASP A 309 26.18 -21.54 -38.46
N ASP A 310 27.40 -21.01 -38.28
CA ASP A 310 28.14 -19.93 -38.91
C ASP A 310 28.15 -19.98 -40.45
N ASP A 311 28.15 -18.80 -41.07
CA ASP A 311 29.10 -18.46 -42.15
C ASP A 311 29.02 -16.95 -42.50
N GLN A 312 30.11 -16.22 -42.23
CA GLN A 312 30.56 -15.05 -43.02
C GLN A 312 31.47 -15.59 -44.16
N PRO A 313 31.87 -14.84 -45.22
CA PRO A 313 31.97 -13.37 -45.35
C PRO A 313 31.65 -12.79 -46.75
N GLU A 314 31.70 -11.46 -46.88
CA GLU A 314 32.64 -10.72 -47.77
C GLU A 314 32.14 -9.31 -48.15
N THR A 315 33.10 -8.40 -48.11
CA THR A 315 33.09 -7.00 -48.52
C THR A 315 33.05 -6.82 -50.03
N LEU A 316 32.28 -5.85 -50.54
CA LEU A 316 32.61 -5.15 -51.80
C LEU A 316 32.22 -3.66 -51.72
N THR A 317 33.23 -2.84 -51.95
CA THR A 317 33.24 -1.39 -52.20
C THR A 317 32.79 -1.05 -53.63
N ASP A 318 32.05 0.06 -53.83
CA ASP A 318 32.38 1.20 -54.73
C ASP A 318 31.14 2.13 -54.81
N SER A 319 31.24 3.35 -54.30
CA SER A 319 31.50 4.60 -55.02
C SER A 319 30.38 5.14 -55.92
N ASP A 320 30.04 6.39 -55.60
CA ASP A 320 29.89 7.53 -56.50
C ASP A 320 28.50 8.13 -56.79
N GLN A 321 28.49 9.46 -56.64
CA GLN A 321 27.66 10.48 -57.30
C GLN A 321 26.31 10.92 -56.68
N GLN A 322 26.42 12.02 -55.92
CA GLN A 322 25.63 13.25 -56.04
C GLN A 322 25.29 13.63 -57.51
N PRO A 323 24.23 14.42 -57.84
CA PRO A 323 24.10 15.78 -57.29
C PRO A 323 22.69 16.43 -57.19
N SER A 324 22.68 17.57 -56.48
CA SER A 324 21.94 18.83 -56.77
C SER A 324 20.40 18.83 -56.81
N LYS A 325 19.76 19.36 -55.76
CA LYS A 325 19.31 20.76 -55.64
C LYS A 325 18.70 21.03 -54.28
#